data_AF-A0A8H6ZDQ5-F1
#
_entry.id   AF-A0A8H6ZDQ5-F1
#
_cell.length_a   1.000
_cell.length_b   1.000
_cell.length_c   1.000
_cell.angle_alpha   90.00
_cell.angle_beta   90.00
_cell.angle_gamma   90.00
#
_symmetry.space_group_name_H-M   'P 1'
#
loop_
_entity.id
_entity.type
_entity.pdbx_description
1 polymer ?
#
loop_
_entity_poly.entity_id
_entity_poly.type
_entity_poly.pdbx_seq_one_letter_code
_entity_poly.pdbx_strand_id
1 'polypeptide(L)'
;MLRSYVRRRIVPFSWRGRAKRLFSSGVDASIPPITPIEKIIMDGIKATGPISFSTYMQMCLSHPTQGYYMNPRNPIFGAKGDFVTSPEISSIFGEVTGGCVVDVALDATAANTNNRAWAGARDTYGGYSSRQSSAKGEFNAEALAQVVSQFAGDHLKEVVLVETSPTLRALQEARLSPSAAKYGCTLEWRESVDDIPVSKEEYFTMVVAHEFFDALPFHTIEKTEHGWQELLIALAEEPEAYPRFRYVLAPEPTAASNLLGMSSPRFKADAPVGTRLEVSPSSFRTMRDIGELLALSRGCGLIIDYGAAHAFSQSFRAFKNHEIVDVFHAPGECDLTANVDFAFLAEAVRDLDLPTHGPLTQAAFLENMGLQLRVEALVRGQD
;
A
#
# COMPACT_ATOMS: atom_id res chain seq x y z
N MET A 1 37.29 62.48 -9.78
CA MET A 1 36.94 63.80 -9.21
C MET A 1 35.43 64.02 -9.36
N LEU A 2 34.73 64.23 -8.23
CA LEU A 2 33.42 64.90 -8.01
C LEU A 2 32.14 64.28 -8.62
N ARG A 3 31.27 63.64 -7.80
CA ARG A 3 30.00 64.12 -7.13
C ARG A 3 28.78 64.10 -8.09
N SER A 4 27.55 63.66 -7.78
CA SER A 4 26.67 63.69 -6.58
C SER A 4 25.45 62.75 -6.82
N TYR A 5 25.04 61.83 -5.93
CA TYR A 5 24.09 61.94 -4.79
C TYR A 5 22.70 62.59 -5.07
N VAL A 6 21.62 61.77 -5.04
CA VAL A 6 20.32 62.10 -4.40
C VAL A 6 19.65 60.82 -3.87
N ARG A 7 19.45 60.76 -2.54
CA ARG A 7 18.62 59.79 -1.79
C ARG A 7 17.16 60.24 -1.81
N ARG A 8 16.20 59.32 -1.82
CA ARG A 8 14.84 59.57 -1.31
C ARG A 8 14.57 58.73 -0.06
N ARG A 9 14.18 59.44 1.00
CA ARG A 9 13.73 58.95 2.32
C ARG A 9 12.21 59.09 2.42
N ILE A 10 11.65 58.19 3.22
CA ILE A 10 10.27 58.00 3.66
C ILE A 10 9.70 59.22 4.42
N VAL A 11 8.37 59.41 4.36
CA VAL A 11 7.57 60.18 5.35
C VAL A 11 6.22 59.44 5.58
N PRO A 12 5.65 59.39 6.81
CA PRO A 12 4.72 58.35 7.26
C PRO A 12 3.24 58.80 7.28
N PHE A 13 2.31 57.84 7.29
CA PHE A 13 0.89 58.12 7.57
C PHE A 13 0.36 57.17 8.66
N SER A 14 -0.15 57.77 9.72
CA SER A 14 -0.70 57.12 10.91
C SER A 14 -2.19 56.82 10.74
N TRP A 15 -2.63 55.65 11.23
CA TRP A 15 -4.03 55.45 11.60
C TRP A 15 -4.13 54.75 12.96
N ARG A 16 -4.72 55.45 13.94
CA ARG A 16 -5.19 54.88 15.21
C ARG A 16 -6.64 54.45 15.02
N GLY A 17 -6.89 53.14 15.07
CA GLY A 17 -8.23 52.56 15.17
C GLY A 17 -8.24 51.50 16.28
N ARG A 18 -9.09 51.69 17.30
CA ARG A 18 -9.22 50.83 18.48
C ARG A 18 -9.56 49.39 18.11
N ALA A 19 -8.69 48.44 18.49
CA ALA A 19 -9.04 47.02 18.51
C ALA A 19 -9.94 46.73 19.72
N LYS A 20 -11.22 46.42 19.47
CA LYS A 20 -12.03 45.64 20.41
C LYS A 20 -11.49 44.21 20.36
N ARG A 21 -10.92 43.74 21.47
CA ARG A 21 -10.60 42.33 21.68
C ARG A 21 -11.91 41.54 21.69
N LEU A 22 -12.22 40.89 20.59
CA LEU A 22 -13.10 39.73 20.58
C LEU A 22 -12.21 38.53 20.91
N PHE A 23 -12.42 37.94 22.08
CA PHE A 23 -11.91 36.61 22.38
C PHE A 23 -12.69 35.63 21.50
N SER A 24 -12.12 35.26 20.36
CA SER A 24 -12.45 33.98 19.72
C SER A 24 -11.40 32.98 20.19
N SER A 25 -11.84 31.91 20.86
CA SER A 25 -11.07 30.68 21.01
C SER A 25 -10.68 30.21 19.61
N GLY A 26 -9.48 30.59 19.18
CA GLY A 26 -8.95 30.22 17.88
C GLY A 26 -8.53 28.76 17.94
N VAL A 27 -9.39 27.87 17.46
CA VAL A 27 -8.92 26.60 16.92
C VAL A 27 -8.04 26.98 15.73
N ASP A 28 -6.76 26.63 15.79
CA ASP A 28 -5.83 26.88 14.70
C ASP A 28 -6.41 26.27 13.42
N ALA A 29 -6.52 27.06 12.35
CA ALA A 29 -7.12 26.64 11.08
C ALA A 29 -6.31 25.52 10.37
N SER A 30 -5.14 25.18 10.93
CA SER A 30 -4.27 24.08 10.51
C SER A 30 -4.68 22.70 11.06
N ILE A 31 -5.49 22.64 12.14
CA ILE A 31 -5.85 21.38 12.80
C ILE A 31 -7.11 20.81 12.13
N PRO A 32 -7.06 19.58 11.56
CA PRO A 32 -8.23 18.97 10.97
C PRO A 32 -9.30 18.67 12.04
N PRO A 33 -10.60 18.75 11.67
CA PRO A 33 -11.67 18.34 12.57
C PRO A 33 -11.52 16.86 12.93
N ILE A 34 -12.04 16.47 14.09
CA ILE A 34 -12.03 15.06 14.52
C ILE A 34 -12.85 14.23 13.54
N THR A 35 -12.22 13.25 12.90
CA THR A 35 -12.92 12.35 11.98
C THR A 35 -13.77 11.34 12.77
N PRO A 36 -14.79 10.72 12.15
CA PRO A 36 -15.58 9.70 12.84
C PRO A 36 -14.75 8.52 13.35
N ILE A 37 -13.77 8.05 12.56
CA ILE A 37 -12.88 6.96 12.99
C ILE A 37 -11.90 7.39 14.07
N GLU A 38 -11.39 8.63 14.00
CA GLU A 38 -10.55 9.19 15.06
C GLU A 38 -11.29 9.19 16.39
N LYS A 39 -12.57 9.61 16.40
CA LYS A 39 -13.40 9.55 17.60
C LYS A 39 -13.56 8.13 18.13
N ILE A 40 -13.82 7.14 17.27
CA ILE A 40 -13.94 5.73 17.66
C ILE A 40 -12.63 5.24 18.30
N ILE A 41 -11.49 5.55 17.69
CA ILE A 41 -10.17 5.19 18.21
C ILE A 41 -9.93 5.85 19.57
N MET A 42 -10.21 7.16 19.70
CA MET A 42 -10.05 7.88 20.95
C MET A 42 -10.91 7.29 22.07
N ASP A 43 -12.17 6.99 21.79
CA ASP A 43 -13.09 6.41 22.78
C ASP A 43 -12.69 4.97 23.14
N GLY A 44 -12.17 4.21 22.17
CA GLY A 44 -11.55 2.90 22.41
C GLY A 44 -10.35 2.99 23.35
N ILE A 45 -9.41 3.90 23.08
CA ILE A 45 -8.22 4.08 23.94
C ILE A 45 -8.59 4.50 25.36
N LYS A 46 -9.63 5.34 25.53
CA LYS A 46 -10.14 5.71 26.88
C LYS A 46 -10.70 4.49 27.62
N ALA A 47 -11.31 3.56 26.92
CA ALA A 47 -11.96 2.40 27.51
C ALA A 47 -10.98 1.25 27.81
N THR A 48 -10.03 0.97 26.90
CA THR A 48 -9.18 -0.23 26.96
C THR A 48 -7.70 0.06 27.10
N GLY A 49 -7.28 1.33 27.05
CA GLY A 49 -5.88 1.73 27.05
C GLY A 49 -5.27 1.81 25.64
N PRO A 50 -3.95 2.06 25.55
CA PRO A 50 -3.24 2.25 24.28
C PRO A 50 -3.41 1.06 23.33
N ILE A 51 -3.47 1.34 22.03
CA ILE A 51 -3.65 0.33 20.97
C ILE A 51 -2.37 0.11 20.17
N SER A 52 -2.25 -1.03 19.49
CA SER A 52 -1.11 -1.29 18.61
C SER A 52 -1.18 -0.46 17.32
N PHE A 53 -0.03 -0.33 16.64
CA PHE A 53 0.03 0.21 15.28
C PHE A 53 -0.86 -0.60 14.32
N SER A 54 -0.91 -1.92 14.51
CA SER A 54 -1.72 -2.84 13.71
C SER A 54 -3.20 -2.49 13.84
N THR A 55 -3.70 -2.33 15.08
CA THR A 55 -5.08 -1.91 15.33
C THR A 55 -5.38 -0.53 14.76
N TYR A 56 -4.48 0.45 14.94
CA TYR A 56 -4.67 1.79 14.42
C TYR A 56 -4.75 1.80 12.87
N MET A 57 -3.80 1.15 12.21
CA MET A 57 -3.74 1.05 10.75
C MET A 57 -4.94 0.30 10.19
N GLN A 58 -5.34 -0.83 10.80
CA GLN A 58 -6.53 -1.58 10.41
C GLN A 58 -7.81 -0.74 10.53
N MET A 59 -7.96 0.03 11.62
CA MET A 59 -9.11 0.91 11.82
C MET A 59 -9.12 2.05 10.78
N CYS A 60 -7.97 2.69 10.55
CA CYS A 60 -7.87 3.79 9.61
C CYS A 60 -8.07 3.35 8.16
N LEU A 61 -7.59 2.17 7.77
CA LEU A 61 -7.65 1.71 6.38
C LEU A 61 -8.91 0.90 6.06
N SER A 62 -9.33 0.02 6.97
CA SER A 62 -10.28 -1.06 6.67
C SER A 62 -11.50 -1.08 7.59
N HIS A 63 -11.71 -0.08 8.45
CA HIS A 63 -12.95 -0.02 9.23
C HIS A 63 -14.19 -0.01 8.31
N PRO A 64 -15.19 -0.89 8.52
CA PRO A 64 -16.24 -1.17 7.52
C PRO A 64 -17.03 0.05 7.03
N THR A 65 -17.11 1.12 7.82
CA THR A 65 -17.87 2.32 7.45
C THR A 65 -17.05 3.60 7.39
N GLN A 66 -15.83 3.61 7.91
CA GLN A 66 -15.01 4.82 8.07
C GLN A 66 -13.56 4.64 7.63
N GLY A 67 -13.15 3.43 7.28
CA GLY A 67 -11.80 3.14 6.81
C GLY A 67 -11.57 3.79 5.45
N TYR A 68 -10.33 4.19 5.21
CA TYR A 68 -9.88 4.87 4.01
C TYR A 68 -10.40 4.18 2.74
N TYR A 69 -10.26 2.86 2.68
CA TYR A 69 -10.62 2.01 1.54
C TYR A 69 -12.07 1.53 1.52
N MET A 70 -12.79 1.70 2.62
CA MET A 70 -14.18 1.23 2.79
C MET A 70 -15.21 2.34 2.62
N ASN A 71 -14.80 3.60 2.78
CA ASN A 71 -15.68 4.75 2.78
C ASN A 71 -15.85 5.32 1.36
N PRO A 72 -17.05 5.24 0.75
CA PRO A 72 -17.28 5.76 -0.61
C PRO A 72 -17.16 7.29 -0.72
N ARG A 73 -17.13 8.01 0.41
CA ARG A 73 -16.97 9.47 0.44
C ARG A 73 -15.52 9.92 0.37
N ASN A 74 -14.59 9.03 0.69
CA ASN A 74 -13.18 9.36 0.55
C ASN A 74 -12.90 9.47 -0.94
N PRO A 75 -12.35 10.59 -1.43
CA PRO A 75 -11.89 10.71 -2.79
C PRO A 75 -10.59 9.91 -2.90
N ILE A 76 -10.68 8.58 -2.82
CA ILE A 76 -9.57 7.67 -3.13
C ILE A 76 -9.12 7.95 -4.58
N PHE A 77 -10.01 8.53 -5.40
CA PHE A 77 -9.96 8.58 -6.87
C PHE A 77 -9.80 10.01 -7.41
N GLY A 78 -8.75 10.27 -8.20
CA GLY A 78 -8.63 11.42 -9.12
C GLY A 78 -7.52 12.42 -8.84
N ALA A 79 -7.51 13.60 -9.49
CA ALA A 79 -6.52 14.68 -9.26
C ALA A 79 -6.52 15.25 -7.81
N LYS A 80 -7.35 14.68 -6.93
CA LYS A 80 -7.45 14.94 -5.49
C LYS A 80 -7.16 13.69 -4.65
N GLY A 81 -6.69 12.61 -5.27
CA GLY A 81 -6.21 11.40 -4.58
C GLY A 81 -4.83 11.63 -3.97
N ASP A 82 -4.40 10.70 -3.13
CA ASP A 82 -3.27 10.95 -2.23
C ASP A 82 -1.90 10.48 -2.77
N PHE A 83 -1.83 9.66 -3.84
CA PHE A 83 -0.55 9.15 -4.39
C PHE A 83 -0.57 8.91 -5.91
N VAL A 84 0.61 8.66 -6.51
CA VAL A 84 0.81 8.22 -7.91
C VAL A 84 1.56 6.89 -7.96
N THR A 85 0.96 5.80 -8.45
CA THR A 85 1.60 4.45 -8.47
C THR A 85 2.34 4.14 -9.79
N SER A 86 3.24 3.15 -9.80
CA SER A 86 4.06 2.81 -10.99
C SER A 86 3.26 2.48 -12.27
N PRO A 87 2.12 1.77 -12.19
CA PRO A 87 1.22 1.56 -13.32
C PRO A 87 0.57 2.83 -13.88
N GLU A 88 0.52 3.92 -13.10
CA GLU A 88 -0.08 5.20 -13.53
C GLU A 88 0.88 6.08 -14.34
N ILE A 89 2.19 5.83 -14.23
CA ILE A 89 3.21 6.56 -14.98
C ILE A 89 3.23 6.07 -16.44
N SER A 90 2.97 4.78 -16.69
CA SER A 90 3.03 4.22 -18.04
C SER A 90 2.35 2.86 -18.17
N SER A 91 1.62 2.65 -19.28
CA SER A 91 1.13 1.35 -19.77
C SER A 91 2.21 0.29 -19.85
N ILE A 92 3.46 0.73 -20.03
CA ILE A 92 4.61 -0.14 -20.21
C ILE A 92 4.86 -0.99 -18.96
N PHE A 93 4.55 -0.47 -17.76
CA PHE A 93 4.72 -1.26 -16.54
C PHE A 93 3.85 -2.52 -16.56
N GLY A 94 2.57 -2.38 -16.91
CA GLY A 94 1.63 -3.51 -17.06
C GLY A 94 2.06 -4.48 -18.15
N GLU A 95 2.52 -3.97 -19.28
CA GLU A 95 2.99 -4.81 -20.41
C GLU A 95 4.25 -5.61 -20.06
N VAL A 96 5.20 -4.99 -19.38
CA VAL A 96 6.50 -5.59 -19.02
C VAL A 96 6.34 -6.59 -17.87
N THR A 97 5.60 -6.22 -16.82
CA THR A 97 5.26 -7.15 -15.72
C THR A 97 4.41 -8.32 -16.24
N GLY A 98 3.48 -8.02 -17.14
CA GLY A 98 2.67 -9.00 -17.83
C GLY A 98 3.49 -10.02 -18.61
N GLY A 99 4.38 -9.53 -19.49
CA GLY A 99 5.27 -10.36 -20.29
C GLY A 99 6.13 -11.31 -19.45
N CYS A 100 6.65 -10.84 -18.30
CA CYS A 100 7.43 -11.68 -17.38
C CYS A 100 6.64 -12.87 -16.86
N VAL A 101 5.41 -12.62 -16.42
CA VAL A 101 4.55 -13.65 -15.83
C VAL A 101 4.13 -14.67 -16.90
N VAL A 102 3.89 -14.21 -18.15
CA VAL A 102 3.61 -15.09 -19.29
C VAL A 102 4.82 -15.94 -19.68
N ASP A 103 6.01 -15.37 -19.75
CA ASP A 103 7.23 -16.09 -20.11
C ASP A 103 7.49 -17.25 -19.14
N VAL A 104 7.40 -16.98 -17.83
CA VAL A 104 7.50 -18.00 -16.78
C VAL A 104 6.39 -19.04 -16.90
N ALA A 105 5.15 -18.62 -17.17
CA ALA A 105 4.04 -19.55 -17.36
C ALA A 105 4.25 -20.44 -18.59
N LEU A 106 4.61 -19.88 -19.75
CA LEU A 106 4.83 -20.64 -20.99
C LEU A 106 5.99 -21.62 -20.86
N ASP A 107 7.10 -21.21 -20.24
CA ASP A 107 8.22 -22.11 -19.94
C ASP A 107 7.81 -23.24 -19.01
N ALA A 108 7.01 -22.95 -17.99
CA ALA A 108 6.50 -23.96 -17.06
C ALA A 108 5.40 -24.85 -17.67
N THR A 109 4.64 -24.32 -18.63
CA THR A 109 3.46 -24.95 -19.24
C THR A 109 3.71 -25.49 -20.65
N ALA A 110 4.96 -25.58 -21.09
CA ALA A 110 5.34 -26.24 -22.36
C ALA A 110 4.87 -27.71 -22.46
N ALA A 111 4.21 -28.25 -21.42
CA ALA A 111 3.55 -29.55 -21.39
C ALA A 111 2.04 -29.54 -21.03
N ASN A 112 1.36 -28.39 -20.81
CA ASN A 112 -0.06 -28.38 -20.41
C ASN A 112 -0.81 -27.09 -20.84
N THR A 113 -2.08 -27.19 -21.25
CA THR A 113 -2.80 -26.10 -21.97
C THR A 113 -3.68 -25.18 -21.11
N ASN A 114 -3.78 -25.41 -19.80
CA ASN A 114 -4.75 -24.72 -18.94
C ASN A 114 -4.06 -23.86 -17.87
N ASN A 115 -4.15 -22.53 -18.01
CA ASN A 115 -3.54 -21.58 -17.07
C ASN A 115 -4.60 -20.74 -16.35
N ARG A 116 -4.36 -20.48 -15.06
CA ARG A 116 -5.17 -19.61 -14.20
C ARG A 116 -4.28 -18.47 -13.70
N ALA A 117 -4.64 -17.23 -13.98
CA ALA A 117 -3.92 -16.10 -13.41
C ALA A 117 -4.70 -15.56 -12.20
N TRP A 118 -4.00 -15.38 -11.09
CA TRP A 118 -4.46 -14.56 -9.98
C TRP A 118 -3.67 -13.25 -9.96
N ALA A 119 -4.39 -12.15 -9.88
CA ALA A 119 -3.82 -10.86 -9.55
C ALA A 119 -4.41 -10.43 -8.21
N GLY A 120 -3.60 -10.49 -7.16
CA GLY A 120 -3.78 -9.72 -5.94
C GLY A 120 -3.40 -8.27 -6.20
N ALA A 121 -4.19 -7.56 -6.98
CA ALA A 121 -4.08 -6.11 -7.05
C ALA A 121 -4.73 -5.54 -5.79
N ARG A 122 -3.95 -4.92 -4.89
CA ARG A 122 -4.54 -3.82 -4.11
C ARG A 122 -4.49 -2.62 -5.03
N ASP A 123 -5.66 -2.27 -5.53
CA ASP A 123 -5.84 -1.17 -6.46
C ASP A 123 -6.13 0.11 -5.65
N THR A 124 -5.18 1.04 -5.65
CA THR A 124 -5.42 2.47 -5.42
C THR A 124 -5.62 3.13 -6.78
N TYR A 125 -6.86 3.41 -7.15
CA TYR A 125 -7.32 4.20 -8.32
C TYR A 125 -7.04 5.71 -8.10
N GLY A 126 -7.17 6.70 -9.01
CA GLY A 126 -7.64 6.82 -10.40
C GLY A 126 -8.73 7.92 -10.63
N GLY A 127 -8.55 9.00 -11.43
CA GLY A 127 -9.68 9.85 -11.92
C GLY A 127 -9.46 11.26 -12.57
N TYR A 128 -9.81 11.37 -13.86
CA TYR A 128 -10.42 12.48 -14.66
C TYR A 128 -10.01 13.96 -14.51
N SER A 129 -9.62 14.57 -15.64
CA SER A 129 -9.70 16.01 -15.90
C SER A 129 -10.57 16.30 -17.13
N SER A 130 -11.42 17.33 -17.00
CA SER A 130 -12.20 17.89 -18.10
C SER A 130 -11.33 18.82 -18.96
N ARG A 131 -11.52 18.73 -20.28
CA ARG A 131 -10.86 19.45 -21.40
C ARG A 131 -9.53 18.86 -21.89
N GLN A 132 -9.63 18.21 -23.05
CA GLN A 132 -8.55 17.99 -24.03
C GLN A 132 -7.24 17.42 -23.47
N SER A 133 -7.28 16.24 -22.86
CA SER A 133 -6.20 15.25 -22.96
C SER A 133 -6.74 13.89 -22.51
N SER A 134 -6.54 12.89 -23.35
CA SER A 134 -6.97 11.51 -23.18
C SER A 134 -6.19 10.86 -22.04
N ALA A 135 -6.90 10.17 -21.15
CA ALA A 135 -6.42 9.16 -20.19
C ALA A 135 -5.38 9.60 -19.15
N LYS A 136 -5.82 9.93 -17.92
CA LYS A 136 -5.02 9.77 -16.68
C LYS A 136 -5.95 9.53 -15.48
N GLY A 137 -5.97 8.28 -15.00
CA GLY A 137 -6.76 7.85 -13.85
C GLY A 137 -7.41 6.47 -13.98
N GLU A 138 -7.01 5.66 -14.96
CA GLU A 138 -7.83 4.57 -15.53
C GLU A 138 -7.04 3.24 -15.67
N PHE A 139 -5.82 3.15 -15.09
CA PHE A 139 -4.72 2.41 -15.72
C PHE A 139 -4.38 1.01 -15.15
N ASN A 140 -4.83 0.59 -13.96
CA ASN A 140 -4.47 -0.73 -13.39
C ASN A 140 -5.39 -1.87 -13.83
N ALA A 141 -6.70 -1.65 -13.85
CA ALA A 141 -7.61 -2.57 -14.52
C ALA A 141 -7.34 -2.60 -16.03
N GLU A 142 -6.80 -1.52 -16.61
CA GLU A 142 -6.35 -1.50 -18.01
C GLU A 142 -5.02 -2.22 -18.19
N ALA A 143 -4.05 -2.07 -17.29
CA ALA A 143 -2.80 -2.85 -17.25
C ALA A 143 -3.09 -4.34 -17.04
N LEU A 144 -3.96 -4.70 -16.09
CA LEU A 144 -4.44 -6.06 -15.88
C LEU A 144 -5.29 -6.54 -17.06
N ALA A 145 -6.12 -5.68 -17.66
CA ALA A 145 -6.84 -6.00 -18.89
C ALA A 145 -5.90 -6.13 -20.09
N GLN A 146 -4.74 -5.45 -20.08
CA GLN A 146 -3.77 -5.42 -21.16
C GLN A 146 -2.84 -6.60 -21.06
N VAL A 147 -2.42 -6.93 -19.83
CA VAL A 147 -2.00 -8.26 -19.37
C VAL A 147 -3.01 -9.27 -19.88
N VAL A 148 -4.23 -9.35 -19.35
CA VAL A 148 -5.30 -10.27 -19.83
C VAL A 148 -5.42 -10.25 -21.36
N SER A 149 -5.33 -9.12 -22.04
CA SER A 149 -5.43 -9.00 -23.51
C SER A 149 -4.24 -9.53 -24.30
N GLN A 150 -3.04 -9.43 -23.74
CA GLN A 150 -1.79 -9.95 -24.28
C GLN A 150 -1.59 -11.41 -23.86
N PHE A 151 -2.19 -11.82 -22.74
CA PHE A 151 -2.22 -13.16 -22.17
C PHE A 151 -3.29 -14.03 -22.84
N ALA A 152 -4.37 -13.43 -23.35
CA ALA A 152 -5.53 -14.14 -23.85
C ALA A 152 -5.46 -14.40 -25.35
N GLY A 153 -4.81 -15.52 -25.68
CA GLY A 153 -5.44 -16.50 -26.56
C GLY A 153 -6.28 -17.49 -25.73
N ASP A 154 -6.17 -18.78 -26.02
CA ASP A 154 -6.95 -19.84 -25.34
C ASP A 154 -6.46 -20.18 -23.91
N HIS A 155 -5.43 -19.52 -23.39
CA HIS A 155 -4.68 -20.01 -22.23
C HIS A 155 -5.13 -19.43 -20.87
N LEU A 156 -5.64 -18.21 -20.83
CA LEU A 156 -6.12 -17.59 -19.59
C LEU A 156 -7.61 -17.89 -19.38
N LYS A 157 -7.92 -18.79 -18.44
CA LYS A 157 -9.30 -19.24 -18.21
C LYS A 157 -10.06 -18.40 -17.19
N GLU A 158 -9.38 -17.99 -16.13
CA GLU A 158 -9.98 -17.34 -14.97
C GLU A 158 -9.01 -16.31 -14.39
N VAL A 159 -9.56 -15.17 -13.98
CA VAL A 159 -8.91 -14.15 -13.16
C VAL A 159 -9.65 -14.08 -11.83
N VAL A 160 -8.93 -14.37 -10.75
CA VAL A 160 -9.43 -14.18 -9.39
C VAL A 160 -8.79 -12.93 -8.79
N LEU A 161 -9.59 -12.08 -8.16
CA LEU A 161 -9.15 -10.89 -7.43
C LEU A 161 -9.45 -11.06 -5.94
N VAL A 162 -8.45 -10.82 -5.08
CA VAL A 162 -8.66 -10.75 -3.63
C VAL A 162 -8.81 -9.29 -3.24
N GLU A 163 -10.05 -8.92 -2.91
CA GLU A 163 -10.44 -7.54 -2.59
C GLU A 163 -11.48 -7.57 -1.48
N THR A 164 -11.29 -6.80 -0.41
CA THR A 164 -12.23 -6.78 0.73
C THR A 164 -13.24 -5.64 0.64
N SER A 165 -12.94 -4.58 -0.12
CA SER A 165 -13.79 -3.40 -0.28
C SER A 165 -14.86 -3.64 -1.34
N PRO A 166 -16.17 -3.62 -0.98
CA PRO A 166 -17.25 -3.75 -1.95
C PRO A 166 -17.24 -2.65 -3.01
N THR A 167 -16.76 -1.45 -2.65
CA THR A 167 -16.64 -0.32 -3.57
C THR A 167 -15.57 -0.57 -4.62
N LEU A 168 -14.40 -1.08 -4.21
CA LEU A 168 -13.33 -1.42 -5.15
C LEU A 168 -13.71 -2.61 -6.04
N ARG A 169 -14.40 -3.63 -5.50
CA ARG A 169 -14.92 -4.76 -6.29
C ARG A 169 -15.82 -4.29 -7.44
N ALA A 170 -16.80 -3.43 -7.14
CA ALA A 170 -17.73 -2.92 -8.15
C ALA A 170 -17.00 -2.13 -9.25
N LEU A 171 -15.97 -1.38 -8.88
CA LEU A 171 -15.16 -0.62 -9.83
C LEU A 171 -14.28 -1.54 -10.68
N GLN A 172 -13.66 -2.55 -10.08
CA GLN A 172 -12.85 -3.57 -10.78
C GLN A 172 -13.73 -4.33 -11.78
N GLU A 173 -14.91 -4.79 -11.35
CA GLU A 173 -15.86 -5.52 -12.18
C GLU A 173 -16.28 -4.70 -13.40
N ALA A 174 -16.69 -3.44 -13.20
CA ALA A 174 -17.09 -2.56 -14.29
C ALA A 174 -15.96 -2.34 -15.32
N ARG A 175 -14.70 -2.35 -14.87
CA ARG A 175 -13.52 -2.11 -15.73
C ARG A 175 -13.00 -3.36 -16.42
N LEU A 176 -12.98 -4.50 -15.74
CA LEU A 176 -12.43 -5.76 -16.26
C LEU A 176 -13.42 -6.54 -17.12
N SER A 177 -14.73 -6.39 -16.88
CA SER A 177 -15.78 -7.14 -17.59
C SER A 177 -15.71 -7.04 -19.12
N PRO A 178 -15.47 -5.86 -19.74
CA PRO A 178 -15.36 -5.75 -21.20
C PRO A 178 -14.23 -6.61 -21.78
N SER A 179 -13.06 -6.60 -21.13
CA SER A 179 -11.90 -7.37 -21.56
C SER A 179 -12.07 -8.86 -21.28
N ALA A 180 -12.55 -9.22 -20.09
CA ALA A 180 -12.85 -10.61 -19.75
C ALA A 180 -13.83 -11.25 -20.74
N ALA A 181 -14.90 -10.53 -21.11
CA ALA A 181 -15.87 -10.98 -22.12
C ALA A 181 -15.25 -11.12 -23.52
N LYS A 182 -14.39 -10.17 -23.93
CA LYS A 182 -13.68 -10.22 -25.21
C LYS A 182 -12.79 -11.46 -25.34
N TYR A 183 -12.21 -11.90 -24.23
CA TYR A 183 -11.20 -12.95 -24.17
C TYR A 183 -11.71 -14.29 -23.63
N GLY A 184 -12.99 -14.40 -23.30
CA GLY A 184 -13.58 -15.64 -22.77
C GLY A 184 -13.03 -16.05 -21.40
N CYS A 185 -12.56 -15.08 -20.61
CA CYS A 185 -12.04 -15.30 -19.26
C CYS A 185 -13.15 -15.06 -18.22
N THR A 186 -13.22 -15.91 -17.20
CA THR A 186 -14.10 -15.67 -16.04
C THR A 186 -13.45 -14.70 -15.05
N LEU A 187 -14.26 -13.89 -14.37
CA LEU A 187 -13.81 -13.03 -13.28
C LEU A 187 -14.46 -13.50 -11.98
N GLU A 188 -13.66 -13.66 -10.94
CA GLU A 188 -14.14 -13.97 -9.60
C GLU A 188 -13.49 -13.07 -8.55
N TRP A 189 -14.24 -12.78 -7.49
CA TRP A 189 -13.74 -12.05 -6.32
C TRP A 189 -13.74 -12.96 -5.10
N ARG A 190 -12.70 -12.81 -4.27
CA ARG A 190 -12.52 -13.46 -2.98
C ARG A 190 -12.17 -12.45 -1.90
N GLU A 191 -12.39 -12.81 -0.64
CA GLU A 191 -12.04 -11.95 0.50
C GLU A 191 -10.60 -12.21 0.95
N SER A 192 -10.12 -13.43 0.76
CA SER A 192 -8.78 -13.83 1.16
C SER A 192 -8.17 -14.85 0.18
N VAL A 193 -6.86 -15.05 0.28
CA VAL A 193 -6.09 -15.98 -0.57
C VAL A 193 -6.47 -17.44 -0.28
N ASP A 194 -6.82 -17.76 0.98
CA ASP A 194 -7.25 -19.10 1.39
C ASP A 194 -8.64 -19.50 0.85
N ASP A 195 -9.44 -18.54 0.36
CA ASP A 195 -10.70 -18.81 -0.33
C ASP A 195 -10.50 -19.26 -1.80
N ILE A 196 -9.26 -19.25 -2.29
CA ILE A 196 -8.94 -19.62 -3.67
C ILE A 196 -8.85 -21.15 -3.75
N PRO A 197 -9.68 -21.81 -4.58
CA PRO A 197 -9.64 -23.25 -4.69
C PRO A 197 -8.30 -23.69 -5.29
N VAL A 198 -7.66 -24.65 -4.62
CA VAL A 198 -6.44 -25.28 -5.09
C VAL A 198 -6.78 -26.27 -6.21
N SER A 199 -6.12 -26.13 -7.36
CA SER A 199 -6.16 -27.13 -8.42
C SER A 199 -4.76 -27.64 -8.70
N LYS A 200 -4.57 -28.95 -8.56
CA LYS A 200 -3.26 -29.61 -8.71
C LYS A 200 -2.95 -30.03 -10.15
N GLU A 201 -3.99 -30.29 -10.95
CA GLU A 201 -3.85 -30.93 -12.27
C GLU A 201 -4.48 -30.10 -13.39
N GLU A 202 -5.37 -29.16 -13.06
CA GLU A 202 -6.16 -28.45 -14.06
C GLU A 202 -5.61 -27.06 -14.38
N TYR A 203 -4.89 -26.41 -13.45
CA TYR A 203 -4.47 -25.02 -13.63
C TYR A 203 -3.03 -24.77 -13.13
N PHE A 204 -2.26 -24.06 -13.94
CA PHE A 204 -1.06 -23.35 -13.48
C PHE A 204 -1.47 -22.01 -12.85
N THR A 205 -1.15 -21.76 -11.57
CA THR A 205 -1.53 -20.53 -10.88
C THR A 205 -0.43 -19.46 -10.94
N MET A 206 -0.74 -18.31 -11.52
CA MET A 206 0.13 -17.13 -11.43
C MET A 206 -0.35 -16.23 -10.31
N VAL A 207 0.54 -15.61 -9.55
CA VAL A 207 0.19 -14.67 -8.48
C VAL A 207 0.91 -13.35 -8.73
N VAL A 208 0.19 -12.23 -8.74
CA VAL A 208 0.77 -10.88 -8.75
C VAL A 208 0.28 -10.11 -7.53
N ALA A 209 1.18 -9.58 -6.71
CA ALA A 209 0.86 -8.65 -5.64
C ALA A 209 1.62 -7.35 -5.86
N HIS A 210 0.90 -6.26 -6.11
CA HIS A 210 1.49 -4.93 -6.40
C HIS A 210 0.98 -3.92 -5.39
N GLU A 211 1.88 -3.28 -4.64
CA GLU A 211 1.57 -2.30 -3.57
C GLU A 211 0.46 -2.82 -2.63
N PHE A 212 0.62 -4.08 -2.21
CA PHE A 212 -0.36 -4.80 -1.40
C PHE A 212 0.11 -4.96 0.05
N PHE A 213 1.39 -5.30 0.22
CA PHE A 213 1.95 -5.67 1.52
C PHE A 213 2.29 -4.46 2.38
N ASP A 214 2.59 -3.30 1.78
CA ASP A 214 2.85 -2.05 2.49
C ASP A 214 1.64 -1.50 3.25
N ALA A 215 0.44 -1.83 2.77
CA ALA A 215 -0.83 -1.43 3.34
C ALA A 215 -1.42 -2.49 4.29
N LEU A 216 -0.64 -3.52 4.67
CA LEU A 216 -1.04 -4.51 5.67
C LEU A 216 -0.66 -4.07 7.10
N PRO A 217 -1.51 -4.35 8.10
CA PRO A 217 -1.24 -3.96 9.49
C PRO A 217 0.04 -4.57 10.06
N PHE A 218 0.87 -3.71 10.65
CA PHE A 218 2.13 -4.08 11.30
C PHE A 218 2.18 -3.62 12.76
N HIS A 219 3.05 -4.24 13.55
CA HIS A 219 3.37 -3.85 14.92
C HIS A 219 4.76 -3.22 14.95
N THR A 220 4.98 -2.31 15.89
CA THR A 220 6.34 -1.85 16.23
C THR A 220 6.72 -2.40 17.58
N ILE A 221 7.88 -3.06 17.67
CA ILE A 221 8.46 -3.54 18.94
C ILE A 221 9.82 -2.87 19.17
N GLU A 222 10.13 -2.56 20.42
CA GLU A 222 11.40 -2.00 20.85
C GLU A 222 12.09 -2.94 21.83
N LYS A 223 13.40 -3.14 21.66
CA LYS A 223 14.23 -3.91 22.58
C LYS A 223 14.54 -3.06 23.82
N THR A 224 14.16 -3.55 24.99
CA THR A 224 14.43 -2.92 26.29
C THR A 224 15.27 -3.86 27.17
N GLU A 225 15.62 -3.38 28.37
CA GLU A 225 16.28 -4.21 29.39
C GLU A 225 15.43 -5.41 29.83
N HIS A 226 14.10 -5.35 29.64
CA HIS A 226 13.15 -6.39 30.03
C HIS A 226 12.77 -7.34 28.90
N GLY A 227 13.28 -7.13 27.69
CA GLY A 227 12.93 -7.92 26.51
C GLY A 227 12.40 -7.07 25.37
N TRP A 228 11.65 -7.68 24.45
CA TRP A 228 10.93 -6.91 23.44
C TRP A 228 9.65 -6.37 24.06
N GLN A 229 9.41 -5.06 23.94
CA GLN A 229 8.17 -4.40 24.36
C GLN A 229 7.49 -3.76 23.16
N GLU A 230 6.17 -3.75 23.17
CA GLU A 230 5.40 -3.17 22.06
C GLU A 230 5.39 -1.63 22.17
N LEU A 231 5.64 -0.96 21.05
CA LEU A 231 5.35 0.46 20.91
C LEU A 231 3.88 0.61 20.51
N LEU A 232 3.12 1.33 21.31
CA LEU A 232 1.67 1.50 21.22
C LEU A 232 1.33 2.96 20.92
N ILE A 233 0.07 3.19 20.57
CA ILE A 233 -0.54 4.49 20.30
C ILE A 233 -1.51 4.80 21.45
N ALA A 234 -1.23 5.88 22.17
CA ALA A 234 -2.04 6.40 23.26
C ALA A 234 -2.59 7.79 22.91
N LEU A 235 -3.54 8.28 23.71
CA LEU A 235 -3.94 9.68 23.65
C LEU A 235 -2.77 10.59 24.05
N ALA A 236 -2.72 11.77 23.42
CA ALA A 236 -1.85 12.85 23.86
C ALA A 236 -2.14 13.23 25.32
N GLU A 237 -1.12 13.71 26.04
CA GLU A 237 -1.25 14.06 27.47
C GLU A 237 -2.14 15.29 27.67
N GLU A 238 -2.03 16.26 26.77
CA GLU A 238 -2.81 17.49 26.79
C GLU A 238 -4.08 17.35 25.94
N PRO A 239 -5.29 17.65 26.46
CA PRO A 239 -6.55 17.49 25.72
C PRO A 239 -6.66 18.28 24.40
N GLU A 240 -5.95 19.41 24.31
CA GLU A 240 -5.94 20.31 23.14
C GLU A 240 -4.75 20.02 22.19
N ALA A 241 -3.91 19.02 22.49
CA ALA A 241 -2.74 18.73 21.67
C ALA A 241 -3.12 18.21 20.27
N TYR A 242 -2.31 18.62 19.30
CA TYR A 242 -2.31 18.06 17.96
C TYR A 242 -0.88 17.64 17.57
N PRO A 243 -0.67 16.40 17.11
CA PRO A 243 -1.65 15.32 16.95
C PRO A 243 -2.28 14.86 18.28
N ARG A 244 -3.51 14.30 18.20
CA ARG A 244 -4.28 13.86 19.38
C ARG A 244 -3.82 12.52 19.95
N PHE A 245 -2.82 11.91 19.32
CA PHE A 245 -2.20 10.66 19.70
C PHE A 245 -0.70 10.82 19.88
N ARG A 246 -0.08 9.89 20.59
CA ARG A 246 1.36 9.79 20.80
C ARG A 246 1.78 8.34 20.89
N TYR A 247 3.07 8.09 20.65
CA TYR A 247 3.66 6.78 20.89
C TYR A 247 3.99 6.59 22.37
N VAL A 248 3.73 5.39 22.89
CA VAL A 248 4.11 4.96 24.25
C VAL A 248 4.62 3.53 24.20
N LEU A 249 5.62 3.20 25.00
CA LEU A 249 5.97 1.80 25.21
C LEU A 249 4.94 1.15 26.13
N ALA A 250 4.56 -0.09 25.82
CA ALA A 250 3.86 -0.94 26.76
C ALA A 250 4.69 -1.04 28.05
N PRO A 251 4.06 -1.00 29.24
CA PRO A 251 4.81 -0.99 30.51
C PRO A 251 5.62 -2.27 30.74
N GLU A 252 5.16 -3.39 30.18
CA GLU A 252 5.78 -4.71 30.25
C GLU A 252 5.74 -5.39 28.87
N PRO A 253 6.59 -6.40 28.59
CA PRO A 253 6.50 -7.22 27.38
C PRO A 253 5.09 -7.81 27.19
N THR A 254 4.43 -7.44 26.09
CA THR A 254 3.14 -8.02 25.69
C THR A 254 3.35 -9.41 25.09
N ALA A 255 2.30 -10.25 25.12
CA ALA A 255 2.34 -11.55 24.44
C ALA A 255 2.69 -11.40 22.95
N ALA A 256 2.16 -10.35 22.30
CA ALA A 256 2.50 -10.00 20.92
C ALA A 256 4.00 -9.68 20.80
N SER A 257 4.55 -8.76 21.60
CA SER A 257 5.97 -8.38 21.50
C SER A 257 6.94 -9.55 21.73
N ASN A 258 6.61 -10.47 22.64
CA ASN A 258 7.39 -11.69 22.86
C ASN A 258 7.39 -12.59 21.63
N LEU A 259 6.22 -12.88 21.05
CA LEU A 259 6.10 -13.72 19.86
C LEU A 259 6.76 -13.07 18.64
N LEU A 260 6.54 -11.77 18.42
CA LEU A 260 7.12 -11.01 17.32
C LEU A 260 8.64 -10.91 17.44
N GLY A 261 9.17 -10.74 18.65
CA GLY A 261 10.62 -10.73 18.90
C GLY A 261 11.31 -12.06 18.58
N MET A 262 10.55 -13.15 18.42
CA MET A 262 11.03 -14.49 18.06
C MET A 262 10.56 -14.94 16.66
N SER A 263 9.80 -14.12 15.94
CA SER A 263 9.15 -14.54 14.69
C SER A 263 10.11 -14.67 13.52
N SER A 264 11.34 -14.16 13.64
CA SER A 264 12.39 -14.29 12.64
C SER A 264 13.72 -14.64 13.31
N PRO A 265 14.53 -15.53 12.73
CA PRO A 265 15.90 -15.78 13.20
C PRO A 265 16.80 -14.55 13.09
N ARG A 266 16.40 -13.54 12.31
CA ARG A 266 17.11 -12.25 12.21
C ARG A 266 16.89 -11.36 13.44
N PHE A 267 15.81 -11.58 14.18
CA PHE A 267 15.45 -10.77 15.35
C PHE A 267 16.18 -11.31 16.57
N LYS A 268 17.41 -10.84 16.75
CA LYS A 268 18.29 -11.40 17.78
C LYS A 268 17.84 -11.04 19.19
N ALA A 269 17.90 -12.01 20.10
CA ALA A 269 17.60 -11.81 21.51
C ALA A 269 18.60 -10.86 22.20
N ASP A 270 19.83 -10.74 21.68
CA ASP A 270 20.90 -9.86 22.15
C ASP A 270 20.99 -8.53 21.36
N ALA A 271 19.94 -8.16 20.62
CA ALA A 271 19.86 -6.85 19.99
C ALA A 271 20.10 -5.73 21.03
N PRO A 272 20.79 -4.63 20.66
CA PRO A 272 21.00 -3.50 21.56
C PRO A 272 19.67 -2.92 22.07
N VAL A 273 19.65 -2.49 23.33
CA VAL A 273 18.53 -1.72 23.89
C VAL A 273 18.28 -0.48 23.03
N GLY A 274 17.01 -0.19 22.74
CA GLY A 274 16.55 0.85 21.82
C GLY A 274 16.40 0.39 20.36
N THR A 275 16.79 -0.85 20.01
CA THR A 275 16.52 -1.41 18.68
C THR A 275 15.02 -1.51 18.45
N ARG A 276 14.52 -0.95 17.34
CA ARG A 276 13.12 -1.06 16.93
C ARG A 276 12.95 -1.94 15.71
N LEU A 277 11.85 -2.68 15.66
CA LEU A 277 11.44 -3.51 14.54
C LEU A 277 9.97 -3.26 14.21
N GLU A 278 9.69 -2.97 12.95
CA GLU A 278 8.36 -3.03 12.35
C GLU A 278 8.14 -4.46 11.82
N VAL A 279 7.14 -5.15 12.35
CA VAL A 279 6.86 -6.56 12.07
C VAL A 279 5.40 -6.70 11.68
N SER A 280 5.13 -7.26 10.50
CA SER A 280 3.76 -7.51 10.01
C SER A 280 3.44 -9.01 10.00
N PRO A 281 2.77 -9.54 11.05
CA PRO A 281 2.25 -10.90 11.04
C PRO A 281 1.27 -11.16 9.91
N SER A 282 0.47 -10.14 9.55
CA SER A 282 -0.48 -10.19 8.44
C SER A 282 0.26 -10.45 7.13
N SER A 283 1.34 -9.72 6.86
CA SER A 283 2.17 -9.92 5.67
C SER A 283 2.80 -11.31 5.64
N PHE A 284 3.32 -11.81 6.77
CA PHE A 284 3.87 -13.16 6.85
C PHE A 284 2.81 -14.23 6.57
N ARG A 285 1.63 -14.11 7.18
CA ARG A 285 0.53 -15.05 6.98
C ARG A 285 0.04 -15.04 5.53
N THR A 286 -0.24 -13.88 4.95
CA THR A 286 -0.70 -13.80 3.57
C THR A 286 0.35 -14.35 2.60
N MET A 287 1.64 -14.10 2.83
CA MET A 287 2.70 -14.68 2.00
C MET A 287 2.82 -16.19 2.18
N ARG A 288 2.58 -16.71 3.39
CA ARG A 288 2.47 -18.16 3.64
C ARG A 288 1.32 -18.76 2.83
N ASP A 289 0.14 -18.15 2.88
CA ASP A 289 -1.05 -18.63 2.17
C ASP A 289 -0.82 -18.61 0.63
N ILE A 290 -0.18 -17.55 0.11
CA ILE A 290 0.25 -17.47 -1.30
C ILE A 290 1.23 -18.60 -1.62
N GLY A 291 2.25 -18.82 -0.78
CA GLY A 291 3.23 -19.89 -0.98
C GLY A 291 2.58 -21.27 -1.01
N GLU A 292 1.67 -21.57 -0.08
CA GLU A 292 0.98 -22.86 -0.03
C GLU A 292 0.12 -23.07 -1.29
N LEU A 293 -0.60 -22.03 -1.74
CA LEU A 293 -1.35 -22.05 -2.99
C LEU A 293 -0.44 -22.38 -4.18
N LEU A 294 0.68 -21.67 -4.33
CA LEU A 294 1.61 -21.85 -5.45
C LEU A 294 2.27 -23.23 -5.44
N ALA A 295 2.70 -23.70 -4.26
CA ALA A 295 3.31 -25.02 -4.10
C ALA A 295 2.35 -26.15 -4.50
N LEU A 296 1.05 -26.00 -4.21
CA LEU A 296 0.04 -27.00 -4.54
C LEU A 296 -0.45 -26.92 -5.99
N SER A 297 -0.30 -25.79 -6.66
CA SER A 297 -0.84 -25.54 -8.02
C SER A 297 0.23 -25.37 -9.10
N ARG A 298 1.48 -25.78 -8.79
CA ARG A 298 2.65 -25.63 -9.68
C ARG A 298 2.80 -24.19 -10.19
N GLY A 299 2.58 -23.21 -9.33
CA GLY A 299 2.45 -21.81 -9.72
C GLY A 299 3.73 -20.97 -9.62
N CYS A 300 3.62 -19.70 -10.02
CA CYS A 300 4.65 -18.68 -9.79
C CYS A 300 4.04 -17.40 -9.18
N GLY A 301 4.84 -16.63 -8.44
CA GLY A 301 4.42 -15.38 -7.81
C GLY A 301 5.37 -14.21 -8.08
N LEU A 302 4.82 -13.02 -8.29
CA LEU A 302 5.54 -11.76 -8.42
C LEU A 302 5.00 -10.75 -7.40
N ILE A 303 5.87 -10.36 -6.46
CA ILE A 303 5.54 -9.40 -5.40
C ILE A 303 6.33 -8.11 -5.67
N ILE A 304 5.62 -6.99 -5.80
CA ILE A 304 6.18 -5.67 -6.12
C ILE A 304 5.70 -4.69 -5.06
N ASP A 305 6.62 -4.14 -4.30
CA ASP A 305 6.27 -3.22 -3.21
C ASP A 305 7.47 -2.35 -2.81
N TYR A 306 7.21 -1.28 -2.05
CA TYR A 306 8.24 -0.41 -1.50
C TYR A 306 8.87 -1.07 -0.26
N GLY A 307 10.13 -1.50 -0.39
CA GLY A 307 10.77 -2.22 0.71
C GLY A 307 12.21 -2.65 0.43
N ALA A 308 12.73 -3.50 1.31
CA ALA A 308 14.05 -4.08 1.19
C ALA A 308 14.15 -5.42 1.94
N ALA A 309 15.25 -6.16 1.74
CA ALA A 309 15.51 -7.43 2.43
C ALA A 309 16.04 -7.24 3.87
N HIS A 310 15.40 -6.37 4.66
CA HIS A 310 15.70 -6.18 6.08
C HIS A 310 14.48 -5.62 6.81
N ALA A 311 14.48 -5.79 8.14
CA ALA A 311 13.44 -5.20 8.98
C ALA A 311 13.67 -3.70 9.14
N PHE A 312 12.58 -2.94 9.06
CA PHE A 312 12.58 -1.50 9.24
C PHE A 312 12.29 -1.12 10.70
N SER A 313 12.58 0.13 11.05
CA SER A 313 12.35 0.66 12.40
C SER A 313 11.46 1.90 12.44
N GLN A 314 11.32 2.59 11.29
CA GLN A 314 10.63 3.88 11.13
C GLN A 314 10.27 4.09 9.64
N SER A 315 9.37 3.27 9.10
CA SER A 315 8.89 3.40 7.72
C SER A 315 7.42 3.81 7.61
N PHE A 316 6.70 3.82 8.73
CA PHE A 316 5.30 4.19 8.78
C PHE A 316 5.07 5.64 8.33
N ARG A 317 4.23 5.82 7.31
CA ARG A 317 3.93 7.13 6.70
C ARG A 317 2.45 7.27 6.43
N ALA A 318 2.00 8.52 6.36
CA ALA A 318 0.68 8.87 5.86
C ALA A 318 0.80 9.79 4.65
N PHE A 319 -0.08 9.59 3.68
CA PHE A 319 -0.16 10.42 2.49
C PHE A 319 -1.53 11.08 2.40
N LYS A 320 -1.54 12.38 2.10
CA LYS A 320 -2.75 13.14 1.77
C LYS A 320 -2.45 14.16 0.68
N ASN A 321 -3.24 14.19 -0.38
CA ASN A 321 -3.08 15.03 -1.58
C ASN A 321 -1.64 15.06 -2.13
N HIS A 322 -0.99 13.89 -2.25
CA HIS A 322 0.40 13.73 -2.71
C HIS A 322 1.49 14.32 -1.79
N GLU A 323 1.14 14.63 -0.54
CA GLU A 323 2.09 15.09 0.47
C GLU A 323 2.18 14.10 1.63
N ILE A 324 3.39 13.95 2.18
CA ILE A 324 3.60 13.19 3.42
C ILE A 324 3.07 14.05 4.57
N VAL A 325 2.11 13.50 5.31
CA VAL A 325 1.54 14.11 6.50
C VAL A 325 1.88 13.26 7.74
N ASP A 326 1.63 13.82 8.92
CA ASP A 326 1.72 13.05 10.17
C ASP A 326 0.76 11.85 10.14
N VAL A 327 1.16 10.71 10.69
CA VAL A 327 0.34 9.48 10.65
C VAL A 327 -0.96 9.57 11.44
N PHE A 328 -1.07 10.58 12.30
CA PHE A 328 -2.28 10.95 13.05
C PHE A 328 -3.05 12.10 12.40
N HIS A 329 -2.65 12.56 11.20
CA HIS A 329 -3.40 13.55 10.46
C HIS A 329 -4.70 12.94 9.92
N ALA A 330 -5.84 13.54 10.28
CA ALA A 330 -7.18 13.16 9.82
C ALA A 330 -7.37 11.63 9.64
N PRO A 331 -7.31 10.83 10.73
CA PRO A 331 -7.37 9.37 10.64
C PRO A 331 -8.57 8.91 9.79
N GLY A 332 -8.37 7.91 8.92
CA GLY A 332 -9.38 7.43 7.95
C GLY A 332 -9.54 8.25 6.68
N GLU A 333 -8.88 9.40 6.58
CA GLU A 333 -8.86 10.24 5.37
C GLU A 333 -7.46 10.38 4.76
N CYS A 334 -6.48 9.64 5.28
CA CYS A 334 -5.14 9.53 4.72
C CYS A 334 -4.86 8.07 4.42
N ASP A 335 -4.10 7.84 3.36
CA ASP A 335 -3.52 6.53 3.10
C ASP A 335 -2.33 6.29 4.03
N LEU A 336 -2.21 5.08 4.56
CA LEU A 336 -1.19 4.70 5.54
C LEU A 336 -0.37 3.53 4.98
N THR A 337 0.95 3.68 4.96
CA THR A 337 1.85 2.65 4.43
C THR A 337 3.07 2.43 5.32
N ALA A 338 3.62 1.22 5.26
CA ALA A 338 4.90 0.86 5.88
C ALA A 338 5.75 0.06 4.88
N ASN A 339 7.06 0.24 4.90
CA ASN A 339 7.94 -0.50 3.99
C ASN A 339 7.87 -2.02 4.26
N VAL A 340 7.98 -2.78 3.18
CA VAL A 340 7.93 -4.24 3.21
C VAL A 340 9.31 -4.84 3.51
N ASP A 341 9.39 -5.68 4.56
CA ASP A 341 10.54 -6.54 4.80
C ASP A 341 10.47 -7.79 3.90
N PHE A 342 11.08 -7.71 2.72
CA PHE A 342 11.10 -8.83 1.76
C PHE A 342 11.85 -10.07 2.30
N ALA A 343 12.77 -9.92 3.26
CA ALA A 343 13.40 -11.08 3.89
C ALA A 343 12.42 -11.82 4.81
N PHE A 344 11.49 -11.08 5.44
CA PHE A 344 10.42 -11.68 6.24
C PHE A 344 9.38 -12.39 5.35
N LEU A 345 9.06 -11.84 4.18
CA LEU A 345 8.23 -12.53 3.19
C LEU A 345 8.89 -13.82 2.67
N ALA A 346 10.19 -13.77 2.35
CA ALA A 346 10.94 -14.94 1.92
C ALA A 346 11.04 -16.03 3.02
N GLU A 347 11.11 -15.62 4.29
CA GLU A 347 11.01 -16.54 5.44
C GLU A 347 9.67 -17.26 5.50
N ALA A 348 8.58 -16.59 5.10
CA ALA A 348 7.23 -17.16 5.10
C ALA A 348 7.02 -18.26 4.05
N VAL A 349 7.96 -18.51 3.16
CA VAL A 349 7.86 -19.58 2.14
C VAL A 349 9.07 -20.50 2.10
N ARG A 350 10.04 -20.32 3.02
CA ARG A 350 11.35 -20.99 2.97
C ARG A 350 11.29 -22.53 3.02
N ASP A 351 10.34 -23.06 3.76
CA ASP A 351 10.09 -24.49 3.95
C ASP A 351 9.09 -25.08 2.95
N LEU A 352 8.62 -24.26 2.01
CA LEU A 352 7.85 -24.71 0.86
C LEU A 352 8.80 -25.05 -0.29
N ASP A 353 8.40 -25.99 -1.14
CA ASP A 353 9.15 -26.37 -2.35
C ASP A 353 8.97 -25.31 -3.46
N LEU A 354 9.36 -24.06 -3.15
CA LEU A 354 9.24 -22.90 -4.01
C LEU A 354 10.57 -22.14 -4.06
N PRO A 355 11.22 -22.09 -5.23
CA PRO A 355 12.38 -21.22 -5.42
C PRO A 355 11.99 -19.74 -5.24
N THR A 356 12.59 -19.09 -4.24
CA THR A 356 12.38 -17.66 -3.97
C THR A 356 13.58 -16.86 -4.47
N HIS A 357 13.34 -15.88 -5.33
CA HIS A 357 14.35 -15.00 -5.91
C HIS A 357 14.16 -13.55 -5.48
N GLY A 358 15.25 -12.78 -5.47
CA GLY A 358 15.23 -11.34 -5.16
C GLY A 358 15.48 -10.99 -3.68
N PRO A 359 15.13 -9.77 -3.25
CA PRO A 359 14.46 -8.74 -4.07
C PRO A 359 15.40 -8.14 -5.13
N LEU A 360 14.81 -7.67 -6.23
CA LEU A 360 15.47 -6.84 -7.23
C LEU A 360 14.85 -5.44 -7.19
N THR A 361 15.61 -4.40 -7.53
CA THR A 361 15.02 -3.06 -7.70
C THR A 361 14.04 -3.09 -8.88
N GLN A 362 12.94 -2.35 -8.80
CA GLN A 362 11.97 -2.24 -9.89
C GLN A 362 12.62 -1.81 -11.21
N ALA A 363 13.56 -0.86 -11.18
CA ALA A 363 14.28 -0.43 -12.38
C ALA A 363 15.01 -1.59 -13.06
N ALA A 364 15.84 -2.32 -12.32
CA ALA A 364 16.55 -3.50 -12.84
C ALA A 364 15.60 -4.59 -13.35
N PHE A 365 14.49 -4.84 -12.64
CA PHE A 365 13.47 -5.79 -13.11
C PHE A 365 12.89 -5.36 -14.47
N LEU A 366 12.43 -4.11 -14.59
CA LEU A 366 11.84 -3.61 -15.82
C LEU A 366 12.84 -3.57 -16.98
N GLU A 367 14.09 -3.16 -16.72
CA GLU A 367 15.17 -3.17 -17.72
C GLU A 367 15.45 -4.58 -18.23
N ASN A 368 15.58 -5.56 -17.33
CA ASN A 368 15.80 -6.97 -17.69
C ASN A 368 14.64 -7.55 -18.50
N MET A 369 13.41 -7.08 -18.23
CA MET A 369 12.21 -7.48 -18.96
C MET A 369 11.98 -6.71 -20.27
N GLY A 370 12.95 -5.90 -20.72
CA GLY A 370 12.91 -5.27 -22.03
C GLY A 370 12.15 -3.94 -22.08
N LEU A 371 12.05 -3.22 -20.96
CA LEU A 371 11.47 -1.86 -20.89
C LEU A 371 11.95 -0.97 -22.04
N GLN A 372 13.26 -0.97 -22.33
CA GLN A 372 13.84 -0.15 -23.40
C GLN A 372 13.28 -0.50 -24.78
N LEU A 373 13.16 -1.80 -25.10
CA LEU A 373 12.60 -2.27 -26.37
C LEU A 373 11.14 -1.83 -26.52
N ARG A 374 10.36 -1.89 -25.43
CA ARG A 374 8.96 -1.46 -25.46
C ARG A 374 8.80 0.05 -25.62
N VAL A 375 9.62 0.83 -24.89
CA VAL A 375 9.68 2.29 -25.05
C VAL A 375 10.02 2.65 -26.50
N GLU A 376 11.03 2.01 -27.09
CA GLU A 376 11.40 2.24 -28.49
C GLU A 376 10.27 1.90 -29.47
N ALA A 377 9.57 0.78 -29.25
CA ALA A 377 8.45 0.38 -30.10
C ALA A 377 7.29 1.39 -30.06
N LEU A 378 6.99 1.94 -28.87
CA LEU A 378 5.97 2.98 -28.71
C LEU A 378 6.37 4.30 -29.37
N VAL A 379 7.65 4.69 -29.26
CA VAL A 379 8.17 5.88 -29.95
C VAL A 379 8.09 5.72 -31.47
N ARG A 380 8.30 4.51 -32.00
CA ARG A 380 8.18 4.22 -33.44
C ARG A 380 6.73 4.10 -33.93
N GLY A 381 5.78 3.83 -33.03
CA GLY A 381 4.38 3.57 -33.35
C GLY A 381 3.43 4.75 -33.17
N GLN A 382 3.92 5.98 -32.99
CA GLN A 382 3.09 7.18 -33.02
C GLN A 382 2.74 7.56 -34.48
N ASP A 383 1.62 7.02 -34.96
CA ASP A 383 0.68 7.64 -35.92
C ASP A 383 -0.76 7.48 -35.37
#